data_AF-A0A497P8R2-F1
#
_entry.id   AF-A0A497P8R2-F1
#
_cell.length_a   1.000
_cell.length_b   1.000
_cell.length_c   1.000
_cell.angle_alpha   90.00
_cell.angle_beta   90.00
_cell.angle_gamma   90.00
#
_symmetry.space_group_name_H-M   'P 1'
#
loop_
_entity.id
_entity.type
_entity.pdbx_description
1 polymer ?
#
loop_
_entity_poly.entity_id
_entity_poly.type
_entity_poly.pdbx_seq_one_letter_code
_entity_poly.pdbx_strand_id
1 'polypeptide(L)' 'MDFNEKATIRLEHWITHNDHHQEEYEMFAEQLEEAGKKESAEQVREMISLTSESTDCLRKALKAL' A
#
# COMPACT_ATOMS: atom_id res chain seq x y z
N MET A 1 -10.63 20.02 16.47
CA MET A 1 -10.31 19.38 15.19
C MET A 1 -11.53 19.42 14.29
N ASP A 2 -11.45 20.21 13.22
CA ASP A 2 -12.52 20.30 12.22
C ASP A 2 -12.54 19.05 11.30
N PHE A 3 -13.45 19.02 10.32
CA PHE A 3 -13.59 17.88 9.43
C PHE A 3 -12.36 17.68 8.52
N ASN A 4 -11.80 18.77 7.99
CA ASN A 4 -10.67 18.72 7.06
C ASN A 4 -9.41 18.22 7.80
N GLU A 5 -9.18 18.70 9.01
CA GLU A 5 -8.06 18.25 9.84
C GLU A 5 -8.18 16.76 10.19
N LYS A 6 -9.39 16.26 10.49
CA LYS A 6 -9.64 14.82 10.68
C LYS A 6 -9.44 14.00 9.40
N ALA A 7 -9.83 14.54 8.25
CA ALA A 7 -9.68 13.88 6.96
C ALA A 7 -8.21 13.77 6.56
N THR A 8 -7.43 14.84 6.74
CA THR A 8 -5.98 14.88 6.52
C THR A 8 -5.27 13.81 7.34
N ILE A 9 -5.49 13.77 8.67
CA ILE A 9 -4.85 12.79 9.55
C ILE A 9 -5.17 11.35 9.11
N ARG A 10 -6.40 11.09 8.69
CA ARG A 10 -6.81 9.75 8.24
C ARG A 10 -6.13 9.34 6.94
N LEU A 11 -6.08 10.24 5.95
CA LEU A 11 -5.43 9.96 4.68
C LEU A 11 -3.91 9.78 4.85
N GLU A 12 -3.26 10.66 5.61
CA GLU A 12 -1.82 10.54 5.90
C GLU A 12 -1.48 9.24 6.62
N HIS A 13 -2.31 8.83 7.59
CA HIS A 13 -2.12 7.57 8.31
C HIS A 13 -2.19 6.36 7.37
N TRP A 14 -3.19 6.32 6.48
CA TRP A 14 -3.33 5.23 5.50
C TRP A 14 -2.21 5.22 4.47
N ILE A 15 -1.79 6.39 3.97
CA ILE A 15 -0.66 6.49 3.02
C ILE A 15 0.61 5.97 3.70
N THR A 16 0.90 6.43 4.91
CA THR A 16 2.10 6.01 5.66
C THR A 16 2.08 4.51 5.94
N HIS A 17 0.93 3.95 6.30
CA HIS A 17 0.78 2.52 6.54
C HIS A 17 1.05 1.71 5.26
N ASN A 18 0.45 2.10 4.14
CA ASN A 18 0.63 1.41 2.87
C ASN A 18 2.09 1.49 2.39
N ASP A 19 2.70 2.68 2.47
CA ASP A 19 4.10 2.89 2.08
C ASP A 19 5.07 2.08 2.96
N HIS A 20 4.76 1.92 4.26
CA HIS A 20 5.61 1.15 5.17
C HIS A 20 5.56 -0.37 4.90
N HIS A 21 4.39 -0.91 4.60
CA HIS A 21 4.23 -2.35 4.37
C HIS A 21 4.69 -2.83 2.99
N GLN A 22 4.93 -1.89 2.05
CA GLN A 22 5.42 -2.19 0.72
C GLN A 22 6.70 -3.06 0.74
N GLU A 23 7.71 -2.66 1.51
CA GLU A 23 8.99 -3.38 1.60
C GLU A 23 8.80 -4.79 2.17
N GLU A 24 7.94 -4.95 3.18
CA GLU A 24 7.66 -6.25 3.79
C GLU A 24 6.98 -7.21 2.81
N TYR A 25 6.04 -6.70 2.01
CA TYR A 25 5.37 -7.49 0.97
C TYR A 25 6.32 -7.88 -0.15
N GLU A 26 7.21 -6.98 -0.58
CA GLU A 26 8.23 -7.26 -1.60
C GLU A 26 9.18 -8.37 -1.13
N MET A 27 9.72 -8.25 0.08
CA MET A 27 10.56 -9.28 0.68
C MET A 27 9.84 -10.63 0.78
N PHE A 28 8.56 -10.62 1.15
CA PHE A 28 7.79 -11.86 1.25
C PHE A 28 7.51 -12.50 -0.11
N ALA A 29 7.24 -11.70 -1.14
CA ALA A 29 7.10 -12.20 -2.51
C ALA A 29 8.40 -12.86 -2.99
N GLU A 30 9.56 -12.26 -2.72
CA GLU A 30 10.87 -12.85 -3.03
C GLU A 30 11.07 -14.20 -2.31
N GLN A 31 10.75 -14.28 -1.01
CA GLN A 31 10.82 -15.54 -0.26
C GLN A 31 9.92 -16.64 -0.85
N LEU A 32 8.73 -16.27 -1.33
CA LEU A 32 7.83 -17.22 -2.01
C LEU A 32 8.40 -17.69 -3.36
N GLU A 33 9.04 -16.80 -4.12
CA GLU A 33 9.72 -17.13 -5.37
C GLU A 33 10.88 -18.10 -5.14
N GLU A 34 11.72 -17.82 -4.14
CA GLU A 34 12.84 -18.68 -3.73
C GLU A 34 12.38 -20.07 -3.26
N ALA A 35 11.24 -20.13 -2.57
CA ALA A 35 10.62 -21.38 -2.13
C ALA A 35 9.87 -22.13 -3.25
N GLY A 36 9.87 -21.62 -4.49
CA GLY A 36 9.18 -22.22 -5.65
C GLY A 36 7.66 -22.07 -5.62
N LYS A 37 7.10 -21.21 -4.77
CA LYS A 37 5.66 -20.93 -4.63
C LYS A 37 5.21 -19.83 -5.60
N LYS A 38 5.46 -20.05 -6.89
CA LYS A 38 5.31 -19.04 -7.95
C LYS A 38 3.92 -18.40 -8.01
N GLU A 39 2.87 -19.20 -7.97
CA GLU A 39 1.48 -18.68 -8.02
C GLU A 39 1.15 -17.80 -6.80
N SER A 40 1.60 -18.20 -5.61
CA SER A 40 1.42 -17.38 -4.40
C SER A 40 2.21 -16.08 -4.48
N ALA A 41 3.46 -16.13 -4.95
CA ALA A 41 4.26 -14.93 -5.17
C ALA A 41 3.59 -13.96 -6.16
N GLU A 42 3.05 -14.48 -7.27
CA GLU A 42 2.34 -13.70 -8.28
C GLU A 42 1.13 -12.97 -7.67
N GLN A 43 0.32 -13.64 -6.85
CA GLN A 43 -0.80 -13.00 -6.16
C GLN A 43 -0.35 -11.91 -5.18
N VAL A 44 0.78 -12.10 -4.49
CA VAL A 44 1.35 -11.07 -3.60
C VAL A 44 1.86 -9.88 -4.42
N ARG A 45 2.52 -10.11 -5.56
CA ARG A 45 2.98 -9.05 -6.48
C ARG A 45 1.81 -8.24 -7.04
N GLU A 46 0.72 -8.91 -7.41
CA GLU A 46 -0.50 -8.23 -7.87
C GLU A 46 -1.10 -7.36 -6.76
N MET A 47 -1.18 -7.90 -5.54
CA MET A 47 -1.67 -7.15 -4.37
C MET A 47 -0.80 -5.92 -4.08
N ILE A 48 0.53 -6.03 -4.22
CA ILE A 48 1.46 -4.91 -4.10
C ILE A 48 1.14 -3.82 -5.14
N SER A 49 0.94 -4.20 -6.41
CA SER A 49 0.60 -3.27 -7.49
C SER A 49 -0.71 -2.53 -7.20
N LEU A 50 -1.76 -3.28 -6.83
CA LEU A 50 -3.07 -2.71 -6.49
C LEU A 50 -2.99 -1.79 -5.26
N THR A 51 -2.18 -2.14 -4.26
CA THR A 51 -1.97 -1.31 -3.07
C THR A 51 -1.28 0.00 -3.44
N SER A 52 -0.29 -0.03 -4.33
CA SER A 52 0.38 1.18 -4.84
C SER A 52 -0.61 2.10 -5.56
N GLU A 53 -1.42 1.57 -6.47
CA GLU A 53 -2.45 2.34 -7.18
C GLU A 53 -3.51 2.94 -6.22
N SER A 54 -3.92 2.17 -5.22
CA SER A 54 -4.85 2.64 -4.19
C SER A 54 -4.25 3.78 -3.36
N THR A 55 -2.95 3.70 -3.05
CA THR A 55 -2.22 4.72 -2.29
C THR A 55 -2.11 6.02 -3.09
N ASP A 56 -1.92 5.93 -4.40
CA ASP A 56 -1.97 7.09 -5.29
C ASP A 56 -3.34 7.77 -5.31
N CYS A 57 -4.43 7.00 -5.20
CA CYS A 57 -5.77 7.57 -5.03
C CYS A 57 -5.88 8.35 -3.71
N LEU A 58 -5.32 7.84 -2.62
CA LEU A 58 -5.30 8.54 -1.34
C LEU A 58 -4.47 9.83 -1.41
N ARG A 59 -3.30 9.81 -2.07
CA ARG A 59 -2.48 11.01 -2.31
C ARG A 59 -3.22 12.06 -3.12
N LYS A 60 -4.00 11.65 -4.13
CA LYS A 60 -4.86 12.56 -4.92
C LYS A 60 -5.99 13.12 -4.08
N ALA A 61 -6.63 12.30 -3.23
CA ALA A 61 -7.67 12.74 -2.31
C ALA A 61 -7.14 13.77 -1.31
N LEU A 62 -5.95 13.54 -0.74
CA LEU A 62 -5.31 14.46 0.21
C LEU A 62 -5.01 15.81 -0.44
N LYS A 63 -4.55 15.82 -1.70
CA LYS A 63 -4.31 17.06 -2.46
C LYS A 63 -5.60 17.84 -2.80
N ALA A 64 -6.76 17.19 -2.73
CA ALA A 64 -8.06 17.76 -3.08
C ALA A 64 -8.91 18.17 -1.87
N LEU A 65 -8.39 17.97 -0.64
CA LEU A 65 -8.96 18.50 0.60
C LEU A 65 -8.65 19.98 0.78
#